data_AF-A0A920B4K9-F1
#
_entry.id   AF-A0A920B4K9-F1
#
_cell.length_a   1.000
_cell.length_b   1.000
_cell.length_c   1.000
_cell.angle_alpha   90.00
_cell.angle_beta   90.00
_cell.angle_gamma   90.00
#
_symmetry.space_group_name_H-M   'P 1'
#
loop_
_entity.id
_entity.type
_entity.pdbx_description
1 polymer ?
#
loop_
_entity_poly.entity_id
_entity_poly.type
_entity_poly.pdbx_seq_one_letter_code
_entity_poly.pdbx_strand_id
1 'polypeptide(L)' 'MVYLEEKYSFPKLSAIEWRPINTIDVNDEENAKKLFTLLDKLEDLDDVQTVASNFNIDEELLKKVIQ' A
#
# COMPACT_ATOMS: atom_id res chain seq x y z
N MET A 1 27.36 -8.38 -0.24
CA MET A 1 26.37 -8.38 0.85
C MET A 1 26.89 -7.63 2.07
N VAL A 2 28.08 -7.98 2.60
CA VAL A 2 28.70 -7.36 3.79
C VAL A 2 28.76 -5.81 3.81
N TYR A 3 29.09 -5.15 2.69
CA TYR A 3 29.23 -3.68 2.63
C TYR A 3 27.93 -2.90 2.89
N LEU A 4 26.78 -3.44 2.48
CA LEU A 4 25.49 -2.76 2.67
C LEU A 4 24.97 -2.93 4.10
N GLU A 5 25.25 -4.08 4.71
CA GLU A 5 24.85 -4.41 6.09
C GLU A 5 25.59 -3.54 7.11
N GLU A 6 26.89 -3.27 6.91
CA GLU A 6 27.66 -2.36 7.76
C GLU A 6 27.16 -0.91 7.69
N LYS A 7 26.66 -0.48 6.53
CA LYS A 7 26.25 0.92 6.30
C LYS A 7 24.79 1.21 6.64
N TYR A 8 23.90 0.24 6.41
CA TYR A 8 22.44 0.45 6.49
C TYR A 8 21.73 -0.52 7.43
N SER A 9 22.47 -1.36 8.15
CA SER A 9 21.94 -2.47 8.96
C SER A 9 21.33 -3.59 8.12
N PHE A 10 20.93 -4.69 8.77
CA PHE A 10 20.28 -5.81 8.09
C PHE A 10 18.98 -5.37 7.40
N PRO A 11 18.78 -5.72 6.12
CA PRO A 11 17.53 -5.42 5.42
C PRO A 11 16.37 -6.17 6.07
N LYS A 12 15.29 -5.47 6.39
CA LYS A 12 14.08 -6.09 6.97
C LYS A 12 13.29 -6.93 5.97
N LEU A 13 13.36 -6.58 4.68
CA LEU A 13 12.65 -7.24 3.59
C LEU A 13 13.48 -7.11 2.31
N SER A 14 13.44 -8.13 1.46
CA SER A 14 13.91 -8.07 0.07
C SER A 14 12.88 -8.74 -0.82
N ALA A 15 12.22 -7.95 -1.66
CA ALA A 15 11.18 -8.40 -2.58
C ALA A 15 11.19 -7.55 -3.87
N ILE A 16 10.62 -8.09 -4.95
CA ILE A 16 10.36 -7.34 -6.18
C ILE A 16 8.93 -6.83 -6.09
N GLU A 17 8.75 -5.52 -6.08
CA GLU A 17 7.45 -4.86 -5.92
C GLU A 17 7.14 -3.99 -7.12
N TRP A 18 5.85 -3.88 -7.43
CA TRP A 18 5.35 -2.97 -8.45
C TRP A 18 5.17 -1.57 -7.87
N ARG A 19 5.91 -0.60 -8.42
CA ARG A 19 5.76 0.81 -8.05
C ARG A 19 4.97 1.58 -9.11
N PRO A 20 3.91 2.29 -8.73
CA PRO A 20 3.17 3.13 -9.67
C PRO A 20 4.03 4.30 -10.15
N ILE A 21 3.88 4.68 -11.42
CA ILE A 21 4.58 5.82 -12.03
C ILE A 21 3.87 7.15 -11.71
N ASN A 22 2.55 7.10 -11.53
CA ASN A 22 1.70 8.24 -11.22
C ASN A 22 0.65 7.85 -10.19
N THR A 23 0.25 8.82 -9.37
CA THR A 23 -0.81 8.64 -8.38
C THR A 23 -2.13 9.25 -8.85
N ILE A 24 -3.24 8.77 -8.28
CA ILE A 24 -4.59 9.30 -8.50
C ILE A 24 -5.14 9.74 -7.15
N ASP A 25 -5.51 11.01 -7.04
CA ASP A 25 -6.09 11.57 -5.83
C ASP A 25 -7.52 11.07 -5.64
N VAL A 26 -7.79 10.53 -4.45
CA VAL A 26 -9.12 10.09 -4.03
C VAL A 26 -9.60 11.03 -2.93
N ASN A 27 -10.44 11.98 -3.32
CA ASN A 27 -10.90 13.07 -2.45
C ASN A 27 -12.30 12.83 -1.86
N ASP A 28 -12.94 11.71 -2.21
CA ASP A 28 -14.31 11.38 -1.83
C ASP A 28 -14.33 10.19 -0.88
N GLU A 29 -15.08 10.33 0.22
CA GLU A 29 -15.15 9.31 1.28
C GLU A 29 -15.82 8.02 0.81
N GLU A 30 -16.85 8.11 -0.05
CA GLU A 30 -17.55 6.94 -0.56
C GLU A 30 -16.63 6.11 -1.46
N ASN A 31 -15.89 6.77 -2.35
CA ASN A 31 -14.88 6.12 -3.21
C ASN A 31 -13.73 5.54 -2.40
N ALA A 32 -13.23 6.24 -1.38
CA ALA A 32 -12.20 5.74 -0.49
C ALA A 32 -12.67 4.48 0.27
N LYS A 33 -13.90 4.48 0.83
CA LYS A 33 -14.47 3.30 1.49
C LYS A 33 -14.59 2.10 0.55
N LYS A 34 -15.08 2.30 -0.67
CA LYS A 34 -15.18 1.24 -1.68
C LYS A 34 -13.81 0.68 -2.04
N LEU A 35 -12.81 1.56 -2.18
CA LEU A 35 -11.45 1.18 -2.49
C LEU A 35 -10.83 0.33 -1.37
N PHE A 36 -10.91 0.77 -0.11
CA PHE A 36 -10.40 -0.01 1.01
C PHE A 36 -11.14 -1.34 1.18
N THR A 37 -12.46 -1.36 1.02
CA THR A 37 -13.23 -2.62 1.02
C THR A 37 -12.75 -3.58 -0.07
N LEU A 38 -12.35 -3.07 -1.24
CA LEU A 38 -11.80 -3.89 -2.32
C LEU A 38 -10.41 -4.41 -1.96
N LEU A 39 -9.55 -3.56 -1.40
CA LEU A 39 -8.19 -3.95 -0.99
C LEU A 39 -8.24 -5.03 0.09
N ASP A 40 -9.04 -4.84 1.14
CA ASP A 40 -9.22 -5.83 2.21
C ASP A 40 -9.66 -7.18 1.66
N LYS A 41 -10.65 -7.19 0.76
CA LYS A 41 -11.12 -8.43 0.11
C LYS A 41 -10.07 -9.10 -0.76
N LEU A 42 -9.13 -8.36 -1.33
CA LEU A 42 -8.03 -8.92 -2.11
C LEU A 42 -6.97 -9.50 -1.19
N GLU A 43 -6.69 -8.86 -0.04
CA GLU A 43 -5.73 -9.35 0.95
C GLU A 43 -6.24 -10.59 1.71
N ASP A 44 -7.56 -10.72 1.88
CA ASP A 44 -8.20 -11.91 2.50
C ASP A 44 -8.09 -13.19 1.65
N LEU A 45 -7.66 -13.10 0.40
CA LEU A 45 -7.50 -14.25 -0.48
C LEU A 45 -6.14 -14.92 -0.25
N ASP A 46 -6.15 -16.18 0.18
CA ASP A 46 -4.93 -16.98 0.42
C ASP A 46 -3.98 -17.05 -0.79
N ASP A 47 -4.51 -16.92 -2.01
CA ASP A 47 -3.74 -16.97 -3.27
C ASP A 47 -3.07 -15.62 -3.63
N VAL A 48 -3.44 -14.53 -2.96
CA VAL A 48 -2.90 -13.19 -3.25
C VAL A 48 -1.61 -12.95 -2.47
N GLN A 49 -0.52 -12.68 -3.21
CA GLN A 49 0.81 -12.47 -2.62
C GLN A 49 1.13 -10.99 -2.35
N THR A 50 0.63 -10.08 -3.18
CA THR A 50 0.90 -8.65 -3.09
C THR A 50 -0.18 -7.86 -3.81
N VAL A 51 -0.71 -6.83 -3.17
CA VAL A 51 -1.61 -5.85 -3.78
C VAL A 51 -0.84 -4.55 -3.97
N ALA A 52 -0.82 -4.03 -5.19
CA ALA A 52 -0.19 -2.75 -5.52
C ALA A 52 -1.25 -1.80 -6.07
N SER A 53 -1.20 -0.55 -5.62
CA SER A 53 -2.17 0.47 -5.98
C SER A 53 -1.48 1.81 -6.21
N ASN A 54 -2.20 2.73 -6.85
CA ASN A 54 -1.69 4.07 -7.16
C ASN A 54 -2.57 5.18 -6.60
N PHE A 55 -3.41 4.90 -5.59
CA PHE A 55 -4.23 5.93 -4.98
C PHE A 55 -3.40 6.82 -4.06
N ASN A 56 -3.80 8.09 -3.96
CA ASN A 56 -3.32 9.05 -2.97
C ASN A 56 -4.54 9.55 -2.19
N ILE A 57 -4.51 9.38 -0.87
CA ILE A 57 -5.62 9.76 0.02
C ILE A 57 -5.05 10.63 1.14
N ASP A 58 -5.68 11.78 1.37
CA ASP A 58 -5.33 12.66 2.49
C ASP A 58 -5.51 11.95 3.83
N GLU A 59 -4.58 12.21 4.77
CA GLU A 59 -4.56 11.54 6.08
C GLU A 59 -5.85 11.78 6.88
N GLU A 60 -6.49 12.96 6.72
CA GLU A 60 -7.78 13.26 7.35
C GLU A 60 -8.92 12.39 6.80
N LEU A 61 -8.95 12.15 5.49
CA LEU A 61 -9.95 11.30 4.85
C LEU A 61 -9.68 9.83 5.20
N LEU A 62 -8.41 9.42 5.20
CA LEU A 62 -7.99 8.08 5.59
C LEU A 62 -8.47 7.72 6.99
N LYS A 63 -8.31 8.64 7.95
CA LYS A 63 -8.77 8.45 9.33
C LYS A 63 -10.27 8.20 9.41
N LYS A 64 -11.09 8.88 8.61
CA LYS A 64 -12.56 8.69 8.59
C LYS A 64 -12.98 7.35 7.98
N VAL A 65 -12.15 6.79 7.10
CA VAL A 65 -12.45 5.56 6.37
C VAL A 65 -12.02 4.31 7.14
N ILE A 66 -10.96 4.40 7.94
CA ILE A 66 -10.39 3.29 8.73
C ILE A 66 -10.97 3.22 10.16
N GLN A 67 -11.69 4.26 10.62
CA GLN A 67 -12.33 4.29 11.95
C GLN A 67 -13.61 3.46 12.00
#